data_AF-A0AA92BZF7-F1
#
_entry.id   AF-A0AA92BZF7-F1
#
_cell.length_a   1.000
_cell.length_b   1.000
_cell.length_c   1.000
_cell.angle_alpha   90.00
_cell.angle_beta   90.00
_cell.angle_gamma   90.00
#
_symmetry.space_group_name_H-M   'P 1'
#
loop_
_entity.id
_entity.type
_entity.pdbx_description
1 polymer ?
#
loop_
_entity_poly.entity_id
_entity_poly.type
_entity_poly.pdbx_seq_one_letter_code
_entity_poly.pdbx_strand_id
1 'polypeptide(L)'
;MARHSTRQKVVHVRLSEAEFLALRTFSVDVGLSVSEVLRRLSRRAGGFGATLDGEGGFAVRVHAEELRQVGGSLDRIARGLSGKDDPAFEVLIDGIGRLARLVNDQASEIRAMCDEEQRVARQRVAGDV
;
A
#
# COMPACT_ATOMS: atom_id res chain seq x y z
N MET A 1 -18.19 9.11 -1.58
CA MET A 1 -18.64 7.71 -1.62
C MET A 1 -18.11 7.06 -2.89
N ALA A 2 -17.05 6.24 -2.80
CA ALA A 2 -16.48 5.58 -3.97
C ALA A 2 -17.40 4.43 -4.42
N ARG A 3 -17.86 4.46 -5.67
CA ARG A 3 -18.65 3.37 -6.27
C ARG A 3 -17.81 2.10 -6.25
N HIS A 4 -18.20 1.13 -5.44
CA HIS A 4 -17.72 -0.24 -5.55
C HIS A 4 -18.12 -0.74 -6.94
N SER A 5 -17.16 -0.82 -7.87
CA SER A 5 -17.33 -1.63 -9.07
C SER A 5 -17.57 -3.06 -8.59
N THR A 6 -18.82 -3.50 -8.59
CA THR A 6 -19.16 -4.90 -8.32
C THR A 6 -18.54 -5.74 -9.44
N ARG A 7 -17.65 -6.65 -9.07
CA ARG A 7 -16.99 -7.56 -10.02
C ARG A 7 -18.05 -8.53 -10.54
N GLN A 8 -18.43 -8.43 -11.82
CA GLN A 8 -19.55 -9.19 -12.40
C GLN A 8 -19.16 -10.50 -13.10
N LYS A 9 -17.87 -10.75 -13.31
CA LYS A 9 -17.38 -11.92 -14.05
C LYS A 9 -16.93 -13.02 -13.08
N VAL A 10 -17.33 -14.26 -13.36
CA VAL A 10 -17.01 -15.45 -12.55
C VAL A 10 -16.24 -16.45 -13.41
N VAL A 11 -15.22 -17.05 -12.82
CA VAL A 11 -14.46 -18.15 -13.42
C VAL A 11 -14.68 -19.39 -12.58
N HIS A 12 -15.05 -20.50 -13.23
CA HIS A 12 -15.19 -21.81 -12.59
C HIS A 12 -13.96 -22.65 -12.90
N VAL A 13 -13.24 -23.09 -11.86
CA VAL A 13 -12.05 -23.94 -11.97
C VAL A 13 -12.36 -25.27 -11.30
N ARG A 14 -12.05 -26.38 -11.99
CA ARG A 14 -12.11 -27.72 -11.40
C ARG A 14 -10.72 -28.08 -10.89
N LEU A 15 -10.67 -28.56 -9.66
CA LEU A 15 -9.45 -29.01 -9.00
C LEU A 15 -9.66 -30.44 -8.53
N SER A 16 -8.62 -31.25 -8.58
CA SER A 16 -8.55 -32.50 -7.83
C SER A 16 -8.56 -32.22 -6.32
N GLU A 17 -8.84 -33.26 -5.53
CA GLU A 17 -8.87 -33.14 -4.07
C GLU A 17 -7.51 -32.71 -3.50
N ALA A 18 -6.42 -33.23 -4.03
CA ALA A 18 -5.06 -32.86 -3.63
C ALA A 18 -4.74 -31.39 -3.94
N GLU A 19 -5.13 -30.91 -5.13
CA GLU A 19 -4.94 -29.51 -5.53
C GLU A 19 -5.76 -28.56 -4.66
N PHE A 20 -7.02 -28.91 -4.37
CA PHE A 20 -7.87 -28.09 -3.52
C PHE A 20 -7.36 -28.04 -2.07
N LEU A 21 -6.89 -29.16 -1.53
CA LEU A 21 -6.33 -29.21 -0.19
C LEU A 21 -5.06 -28.35 -0.09
N ALA A 22 -4.15 -28.46 -1.05
CA ALA A 22 -2.93 -27.65 -1.10
C ALA A 22 -3.27 -26.14 -1.15
N LEU A 23 -4.22 -25.76 -2.02
CA LEU A 23 -4.67 -24.37 -2.15
C LEU A 23 -5.32 -23.85 -0.86
N ARG A 24 -6.13 -24.67 -0.19
CA ARG A 24 -6.77 -24.31 1.08
C ARG A 24 -5.75 -24.15 2.18
N THR A 25 -4.80 -25.07 2.32
CA THR A 25 -3.71 -24.99 3.31
C THR A 25 -2.91 -23.71 3.13
N PHE A 26 -2.51 -23.41 1.89
CA PHE A 26 -1.84 -22.16 1.57
C PHE A 26 -2.69 -20.94 1.93
N SER A 27 -3.99 -20.95 1.61
CA SER A 27 -4.88 -19.82 1.93
C SER A 27 -4.98 -19.54 3.43
N VAL A 28 -4.96 -20.59 4.26
CA VAL A 28 -4.96 -20.47 5.72
C VAL A 28 -3.64 -19.90 6.21
N ASP A 29 -2.52 -20.40 5.69
CA ASP A 29 -1.17 -19.94 6.06
C ASP A 29 -0.98 -18.43 5.80
N VAL A 30 -1.48 -17.95 4.66
CA VAL A 30 -1.39 -16.53 4.31
C VAL A 30 -2.56 -15.67 4.83
N GLY A 31 -3.51 -16.26 5.57
CA GLY A 31 -4.66 -15.56 6.15
C GLY A 31 -5.65 -14.99 5.12
N LEU A 32 -5.79 -15.61 3.95
CA LEU A 32 -6.67 -15.16 2.86
C LEU A 32 -7.74 -16.20 2.52
N SER A 33 -8.83 -15.77 1.90
CA SER A 33 -9.79 -16.71 1.32
C SER A 33 -9.20 -17.36 0.06
N VAL A 34 -9.66 -18.57 -0.27
CA VAL A 34 -9.28 -19.26 -1.52
C VAL A 34 -9.54 -18.40 -2.76
N SER A 35 -10.67 -17.68 -2.79
CA SER A 35 -11.01 -16.78 -3.90
C SER A 35 -10.05 -15.60 -4.00
N GLU A 36 -9.58 -15.05 -2.88
CA GLU A 36 -8.60 -13.97 -2.87
C GLU A 36 -7.21 -14.44 -3.34
N VAL A 37 -6.79 -15.64 -2.92
CA VAL A 37 -5.55 -16.27 -3.40
C VAL A 37 -5.58 -16.44 -4.92
N LEU A 38 -6.63 -17.07 -5.45
CA LEU A 38 -6.79 -17.28 -6.89
C LEU A 38 -6.83 -15.95 -7.65
N ARG A 39 -7.49 -14.94 -7.09
CA ARG A 39 -7.54 -13.61 -7.70
C ARG A 39 -6.15 -12.98 -7.80
N ARG A 40 -5.35 -13.03 -6.72
CA ARG A 40 -3.98 -12.52 -6.70
C ARG A 40 -3.08 -13.27 -7.68
N LEU A 41 -3.21 -14.59 -7.76
CA LEU A 41 -2.49 -15.42 -8.72
C LEU A 41 -2.84 -15.06 -10.16
N SER A 42 -4.13 -15.01 -10.51
CA SER A 42 -4.58 -14.65 -11.85
C SER A 42 -4.13 -13.24 -12.26
N ARG A 43 -4.15 -12.30 -11.32
CA ARG A 43 -3.65 -10.94 -11.56
C ARG A 43 -2.14 -10.90 -11.77
N ARG A 44 -1.37 -11.59 -10.92
CA ARG A 44 0.08 -11.67 -11.07
C ARG A 44 0.46 -12.31 -12.42
N ALA A 45 -0.23 -13.39 -12.79
CA ALA A 45 -0.05 -14.06 -14.08
C ALA A 45 -0.43 -13.14 -15.26
N GLY A 46 -1.50 -12.36 -15.13
CA GLY A 46 -1.91 -11.37 -16.12
C GLY A 46 -1.15 -10.03 -16.06
N GLY A 47 -0.05 -9.96 -15.29
CA GLY A 47 0.76 -8.74 -15.20
C GLY A 47 0.13 -7.58 -14.42
N PHE A 48 -1.00 -7.78 -13.73
CA PHE A 48 -1.75 -6.74 -13.03
C PHE A 48 -1.14 -6.23 -11.70
N GLY A 49 0.16 -6.46 -11.45
CA GLY A 49 0.86 -6.01 -10.23
C GLY A 49 0.41 -6.71 -8.93
N ALA A 50 1.14 -6.47 -7.83
CA ALA A 50 0.65 -6.88 -6.51
C ALA A 50 -0.69 -6.18 -6.23
N THR A 51 -1.61 -6.84 -5.54
CA THR A 51 -2.90 -6.24 -5.17
C THR A 51 -2.68 -5.06 -4.23
N LEU A 52 -2.47 -3.88 -4.82
CA LEU A 52 -2.70 -2.58 -4.20
C LEU A 52 -4.19 -2.19 -4.28
N ASP A 53 -5.07 -3.19 -4.37
CA ASP A 53 -6.51 -3.07 -4.28
C ASP A 53 -7.07 -4.11 -3.30
N GLY A 54 -8.01 -3.66 -2.47
CA GLY A 54 -8.46 -4.37 -1.28
C GLY A 54 -7.67 -3.95 -0.03
N GLU A 55 -7.60 -4.83 0.96
CA GLU A 55 -7.00 -4.55 2.28
C GLU A 55 -5.51 -4.18 2.21
N GLY A 56 -4.72 -4.77 1.30
CA GLY A 56 -3.28 -4.50 1.19
C GLY A 56 -2.96 -3.07 0.69
N GLY A 57 -3.60 -2.63 -0.40
CA GLY A 57 -3.46 -1.25 -0.88
C GLY A 57 -4.09 -0.21 0.06
N PHE A 58 -5.15 -0.58 0.78
CA PHE A 58 -5.72 0.27 1.83
C PHE A 58 -4.75 0.43 2.99
N ALA A 59 -4.19 -0.66 3.54
CA ALA A 59 -3.23 -0.61 4.64
C ALA A 59 -1.97 0.19 4.26
N VAL A 60 -1.43 0.00 3.06
CA VAL A 60 -0.27 0.75 2.58
C VAL A 60 -0.58 2.24 2.42
N ARG A 61 -1.77 2.59 1.92
CA ARG A 61 -2.20 4.00 1.82
C ARG A 61 -2.52 4.62 3.17
N VAL A 62 -3.08 3.84 4.10
CA VAL A 62 -3.33 4.27 5.48
C VAL A 62 -2.00 4.54 6.17
N HIS A 63 -1.03 3.64 6.07
CA HIS A 63 0.32 3.87 6.58
C HIS A 63 0.99 5.10 5.96
N ALA A 64 0.84 5.32 4.65
CA ALA A 64 1.34 6.53 4.00
C ALA A 64 0.64 7.82 4.46
N GLU A 65 -0.59 7.74 4.96
CA GLU A 65 -1.30 8.89 5.52
C GLU A 65 -0.97 9.11 7.01
N GLU A 66 -0.81 8.04 7.78
CA GLU A 66 -0.31 8.06 9.16
C GLU A 66 1.08 8.69 9.22
N LEU A 67 2.00 8.27 8.35
CA LEU A 67 3.33 8.87 8.23
C LEU A 67 3.23 10.38 7.93
N ARG A 68 2.41 10.78 6.96
CA ARG A 68 2.20 12.20 6.66
C ARG A 68 1.65 12.97 7.86
N GLN A 69 0.74 12.39 8.63
CA GLN A 69 0.18 13.01 9.83
C GLN A 69 1.23 13.17 10.94
N VAL A 70 2.11 12.17 11.10
CA VAL A 70 3.28 12.25 11.99
C VAL A 70 4.21 13.37 11.53
N GLY A 71 4.57 13.42 10.24
CA GLY A 71 5.40 14.48 9.66
C GLY A 71 4.84 15.88 9.88
N GLY A 72 3.54 16.08 9.65
CA GLY A 72 2.88 17.37 9.90
C GLY A 72 2.73 17.74 11.38
N SER A 73 2.74 16.76 12.29
CA SER A 73 2.74 17.01 13.74
C SER A 73 4.13 17.40 14.23
N LEU A 74 5.16 16.73 13.72
CA LEU A 74 6.56 17.11 13.94
C LEU A 74 6.82 18.54 13.44
N ASP A 75 6.37 18.87 12.24
CA ASP A 75 6.56 20.22 11.68
C ASP A 75 5.86 21.32 12.51
N ARG A 76 4.67 21.03 13.07
CA ARG A 76 3.98 21.94 14.01
C ARG A 76 4.73 22.09 15.33
N ILE A 77 5.32 21.01 15.86
CA ILE A 77 6.14 21.08 17.07
C ILE A 77 7.38 21.94 16.80
N ALA A 78 8.07 21.72 15.69
CA ALA A 78 9.21 22.54 15.28
C ALA A 78 8.82 24.03 15.20
N ARG A 79 7.73 24.36 14.50
CA ARG A 79 7.24 25.75 14.40
C ARG A 79 6.79 26.36 15.73
N GLY A 80 6.23 25.57 16.65
CA GLY A 80 5.83 26.04 17.98
C GLY A 80 7.00 26.25 18.95
N LEU A 81 8.16 25.68 18.62
CA LEU A 81 9.42 25.90 19.33
C LEU A 81 10.22 27.05 18.70
N SER A 82 10.06 27.28 17.38
CA SER A 82 10.61 28.45 16.69
C SER A 82 10.03 29.74 17.28
N GLY A 83 10.84 30.48 18.04
CA GLY A 83 10.43 31.72 18.73
C GLY A 83 10.56 31.68 20.25
N LYS A 84 11.00 30.56 20.84
CA LYS A 84 11.45 30.52 22.24
C LYS A 84 12.97 30.73 22.27
N ASP A 85 13.43 31.75 23.00
CA ASP A 85 14.86 32.05 23.23
C ASP A 85 15.47 31.01 24.18
N ASP A 86 15.64 29.78 23.71
CA ASP A 86 16.47 28.79 24.39
C ASP A 86 17.25 27.97 23.33
N PRO A 87 18.59 27.99 23.37
CA PRO A 87 19.46 27.34 22.39
C PRO A 87 19.33 25.82 22.36
N ALA A 88 18.76 25.17 23.39
CA ALA A 88 18.42 23.76 23.36
C ALA A 88 17.28 23.45 22.36
N PHE A 89 16.43 24.44 22.04
CA PHE A 89 15.37 24.28 21.06
C PHE A 89 15.86 24.32 19.61
N GLU A 90 16.98 24.97 19.29
CA GLU A 90 17.49 25.00 17.91
C GLU A 90 17.86 23.60 17.40
N VAL A 91 18.59 22.83 18.21
CA VAL A 91 18.97 21.45 17.88
C VAL A 91 17.75 20.54 17.80
N LEU A 92 16.77 20.74 18.68
CA LEU A 92 15.52 19.99 18.70
C LEU A 92 14.64 20.31 17.47
N ILE A 93 14.57 21.58 17.07
CA ILE A 93 13.84 22.04 15.88
C ILE A 93 14.44 21.44 14.60
N ASP A 94 15.77 21.47 14.45
CA ASP A 94 16.43 20.87 13.28
C ASP A 94 16.22 19.34 13.24
N GLY A 95 16.36 18.67 14.39
CA GLY A 95 16.14 17.22 14.50
C GLY A 95 14.71 16.81 14.14
N ILE A 96 13.71 17.53 14.67
CA ILE A 96 12.29 17.30 14.38
C ILE A 96 11.98 17.62 12.90
N GLY A 97 12.56 18.68 12.34
CA GLY A 97 12.41 19.05 10.94
C GLY A 97 13.03 18.04 9.97
N ARG A 98 14.13 17.38 10.34
CA ARG A 98 14.72 16.28 9.56
C ARG A 98 13.86 15.02 9.61
N LEU A 99 13.36 14.66 10.79
CA LEU A 99 12.43 13.54 10.95
C LEU A 99 11.15 13.74 10.14
N ALA A 100 10.58 14.96 10.16
CA ALA A 100 9.40 15.28 9.37
C ALA A 100 9.64 15.10 7.85
N ARG A 101 10.82 15.49 7.35
CA ARG A 101 11.20 15.29 5.94
C ARG A 101 11.33 13.81 5.59
N LEU A 102 12.12 13.06 6.35
CA LEU A 102 12.31 11.61 6.17
C LEU A 102 10.98 10.84 6.12
N VAL A 103 10.09 11.14 7.06
CA VAL A 103 8.77 10.49 7.14
C VAL A 103 7.89 10.83 5.93
N ASN A 104 7.94 12.08 5.45
CA ASN A 104 7.18 12.49 4.25
C ASN A 104 7.77 11.94 2.95
N ASP A 105 9.10 11.83 2.86
CA ASP A 105 9.80 11.25 1.71
C ASP A 105 9.45 9.77 1.61
N GLN A 106 9.52 9.03 2.72
CA GLN A 106 9.12 7.63 2.77
C GLN A 106 7.64 7.43 2.39
N ALA A 107 6.74 8.30 2.86
CA ALA A 107 5.33 8.26 2.47
C ALA A 107 5.12 8.53 0.97
N SER A 108 5.97 9.36 0.36
CA SER A 108 5.93 9.69 -1.07
C SER A 108 6.49 8.57 -1.92
N GLU A 109 7.58 7.93 -1.50
CA GLU A 109 8.17 6.76 -2.16
C GLU A 109 7.19 5.58 -2.18
N ILE A 110 6.52 5.31 -1.06
CA ILE A 110 5.49 4.27 -0.98
C ILE A 110 4.35 4.53 -1.98
N ARG A 111 3.91 5.78 -2.12
CA ARG A 111 2.88 6.16 -3.12
C ARG A 111 3.40 6.02 -4.55
N ALA A 112 4.62 6.47 -4.83
CA ALA A 112 5.22 6.38 -6.15
C ALA A 112 5.41 4.92 -6.61
N MET A 113 5.83 4.04 -5.71
CA MET A 113 5.88 2.60 -5.97
C MET A 113 4.50 2.05 -6.33
N CYS A 114 3.46 2.46 -5.60
CA CYS A 114 2.10 2.02 -5.88
C CYS A 114 1.62 2.47 -7.27
N ASP A 115 1.92 3.72 -7.63
CA ASP A 115 1.51 4.31 -8.90
C ASP A 115 2.27 3.68 -10.08
N GLU A 116 3.56 3.38 -9.91
CA GLU A 116 4.39 2.75 -10.95
C GLU A 116 4.00 1.30 -11.20
N GLU A 117 3.77 0.50 -10.15
CA GLU A 117 3.27 -0.86 -10.31
C GLU A 117 1.91 -0.87 -11.05
N GLN A 118 1.05 0.10 -10.76
CA GLN A 118 -0.23 0.25 -11.43
C GLN A 118 -0.08 0.68 -12.89
N ARG A 119 0.92 1.52 -13.22
CA ARG A 119 1.21 1.96 -14.59
C ARG A 119 1.75 0.82 -15.45
N VAL A 120 2.75 0.08 -14.96
CA VAL A 120 3.34 -1.08 -15.65
C VAL A 120 2.27 -2.15 -15.91
N ALA A 121 1.40 -2.40 -14.93
CA ALA A 121 0.28 -3.31 -15.06
C ALA A 121 -0.68 -2.92 -16.19
N ARG A 122 -1.04 -1.64 -16.30
CA ARG A 122 -1.93 -1.13 -17.36
C ARG A 122 -1.30 -1.26 -18.76
N GLN A 123 0.00 -1.02 -18.88
CA GLN A 123 0.70 -1.07 -20.16
C GLN A 123 0.82 -2.50 -20.71
N ARG A 124 1.06 -3.51 -19.86
CA ARG A 124 1.15 -4.91 -20.28
C ARG A 124 -0.19 -5.46 -20.80
N VAL A 125 -1.28 -5.07 -20.16
CA VAL A 125 -2.63 -5.51 -20.55
C VAL A 125 -3.11 -4.83 -21.84
N ALA A 126 -2.71 -3.58 -22.08
CA ALA A 126 -3.07 -2.85 -23.30
C ALA A 126 -2.26 -3.28 -24.55
N GLY A 127 -1.14 -4.00 -24.38
CA GLY A 127 -0.35 -4.52 -25.49
C GLY A 127 -0.80 -5.89 -26.02
N ASP A 128 -1.61 -6.62 -25.24
CA ASP A 128 -2.00 -8.01 -25.52
C ASP A 128 -3.51 -8.15 -25.88
N VAL A 129 -4.20 -7.04 -26.24
CA VAL A 129 -5.60 -7.03 -26.72
C VAL A 129 -5.68 -6.47 -28.13
#